data_AF-A0A6J2JQV4-F1
#
_entry.id   AF-A0A6J2JQV4-F1
#
_cell.length_a   1.000
_cell.length_b   1.000
_cell.length_c   1.000
_cell.angle_alpha   90.00
_cell.angle_beta   90.00
_cell.angle_gamma   90.00
#
_symmetry.space_group_name_H-M   'P 1'
#
loop_
_entity.id
_entity.type
_entity.pdbx_description
1 polymer ?
#
loop_
_entity_poly.entity_id
_entity_poly.type
_entity_poly.pdbx_seq_one_letter_code
_entity_poly.pdbx_strand_id
1 'polypeptide(L)'
;MSEQDLFTTRMRKATRKIHSVSDALVNAKFAISLRDHTVWGGGLFVFYHIFAYLEDAKERLNMPEFNKLFVHEILYRKKAFEQDLQHYLGDNWRSIPKSLALENYLQHLQDLERDNPKLLMAYVYHLYLGLLSGGQILSKKRRVFGEKNEQPNTYVDKVTDLAAVDINKLKNEFREAMNQIATTMSSEEQATFIEESNQVFIMNNLIVNSVEGQNKVLYGLLCKASAVVFVVASLLFAYKLHRG
;
A
#
# COMPACT_ATOMS: atom_id res chain seq x y z
N MET A 1 22.14 -11.26 -21.83
CA MET A 1 21.95 -11.35 -20.36
C MET A 1 20.93 -12.44 -20.11
N SER A 2 21.23 -13.47 -19.32
CA SER A 2 20.23 -14.51 -19.06
C SER A 2 19.09 -13.93 -18.20
N GLU A 3 17.88 -14.50 -18.23
CA GLU A 3 16.76 -14.04 -17.39
C GLU A 3 17.11 -14.07 -15.88
N GLN A 4 18.08 -14.92 -15.49
CA GLN A 4 18.59 -15.03 -14.13
C GLN A 4 19.52 -13.87 -13.72
N ASP A 5 20.08 -13.11 -14.68
CA ASP A 5 21.01 -12.00 -14.45
C ASP A 5 20.34 -10.62 -14.43
N LEU A 6 19.05 -10.54 -14.80
CA LEU A 6 18.32 -9.28 -14.80
C LEU A 6 18.28 -8.66 -13.39
N PHE A 7 18.49 -7.35 -13.31
CA PHE A 7 18.50 -6.64 -12.04
C PHE A 7 17.15 -6.74 -11.32
N THR A 8 16.04 -6.65 -12.05
CA THR A 8 14.69 -6.84 -11.50
C THR A 8 14.45 -8.25 -10.95
N THR A 9 15.06 -9.29 -11.55
CA THR A 9 15.05 -10.66 -11.01
C THR A 9 15.80 -10.74 -9.68
N ARG A 10 16.97 -10.08 -9.57
CA ARG A 10 17.75 -10.00 -8.33
C ARG A 10 16.98 -9.26 -7.22
N MET A 11 16.39 -8.10 -7.53
CA MET A 11 15.54 -7.37 -6.58
C MET A 11 14.38 -8.23 -6.07
N ARG A 12 13.64 -8.89 -6.98
CA ARG A 12 12.53 -9.78 -6.60
C ARG A 12 12.97 -10.92 -5.69
N LYS A 13 14.16 -11.49 -5.92
CA LYS A 13 14.72 -12.54 -5.04
C LYS A 13 15.05 -11.96 -3.66
N ALA A 14 15.74 -10.82 -3.61
CA ALA A 14 16.15 -10.17 -2.38
C ALA A 14 14.97 -9.74 -1.50
N THR A 15 13.91 -9.17 -2.09
CA THR A 15 12.77 -8.66 -1.34
C THR A 15 11.69 -9.70 -1.04
N ARG A 16 11.83 -10.95 -1.53
CA ARG A 16 10.78 -11.99 -1.44
C ARG A 16 10.27 -12.20 -0.03
N LYS A 17 11.17 -12.31 0.96
CA LYS A 17 10.81 -12.60 2.35
C LYS A 17 10.01 -11.43 2.94
N ILE A 18 10.48 -10.20 2.80
CA ILE A 18 9.79 -9.03 3.33
C ILE A 18 8.49 -8.72 2.56
N HIS A 19 8.43 -9.01 1.25
CA HIS A 19 7.21 -8.94 0.46
C HIS A 19 6.13 -9.88 1.00
N SER A 20 6.47 -11.11 1.38
CA SER A 20 5.48 -12.05 1.96
C SER A 20 4.88 -11.56 3.29
N VAL A 21 5.68 -10.87 4.12
CA VAL A 21 5.18 -10.21 5.34
C VAL A 21 4.20 -9.09 4.97
N SER A 22 4.53 -8.33 3.94
CA SER A 22 3.69 -7.25 3.42
C SER A 22 2.36 -7.77 2.89
N ASP A 23 2.37 -8.86 2.12
CA ASP A 23 1.16 -9.51 1.62
C ASP A 23 0.24 -9.97 2.76
N ALA A 24 0.81 -10.59 3.81
CA ALA A 24 0.04 -11.05 4.96
C ALA A 24 -0.60 -9.87 5.71
N LEU A 25 0.17 -8.81 5.97
CA LEU A 25 -0.29 -7.62 6.68
C LEU A 25 -1.39 -6.88 5.90
N VAL A 26 -1.17 -6.66 4.59
CA VAL A 26 -2.13 -5.98 3.73
C VAL A 26 -3.43 -6.78 3.60
N ASN A 27 -3.38 -8.10 3.44
CA ASN A 27 -4.60 -8.92 3.40
C ASN A 27 -5.36 -8.90 4.73
N ALA A 28 -4.66 -8.86 5.87
CA ALA A 28 -5.30 -8.72 7.18
C ALA A 28 -6.01 -7.36 7.33
N LYS A 29 -5.35 -6.26 6.95
CA LYS A 29 -5.95 -4.91 6.95
C LYS A 29 -7.11 -4.81 5.96
N PHE A 30 -6.98 -5.43 4.79
CA PHE A 30 -8.03 -5.47 3.79
C PHE A 30 -9.32 -6.10 4.32
N ALA A 31 -9.22 -7.22 5.03
CA ALA A 31 -10.37 -7.88 5.65
C ALA A 31 -11.11 -6.97 6.64
N ILE A 32 -10.39 -6.08 7.34
CA ILE A 32 -10.98 -5.05 8.20
C ILE A 32 -11.63 -3.95 7.35
N SER A 33 -10.96 -3.47 6.31
CA SER A 33 -11.46 -2.39 5.44
C SER A 33 -12.73 -2.74 4.67
N LEU A 34 -13.01 -4.03 4.44
CA LEU A 34 -14.26 -4.49 3.83
C LEU A 34 -15.49 -4.12 4.67
N ARG A 35 -15.32 -3.83 5.96
CA ARG A 35 -16.39 -3.48 6.89
C ARG A 35 -16.35 -2.01 7.33
N ASP A 36 -15.28 -1.29 6.99
CA ASP A 36 -15.06 0.09 7.44
C ASP A 36 -14.35 0.89 6.33
N HIS A 37 -15.11 1.72 5.63
CA HIS A 37 -14.62 2.60 4.58
C HIS A 37 -13.59 3.62 5.07
N THR A 38 -13.58 3.95 6.37
CA THR A 38 -12.58 4.86 6.95
C THR A 38 -11.20 4.21 7.00
N VAL A 39 -11.12 2.88 7.18
CA VAL A 39 -9.86 2.13 7.13
C VAL A 39 -9.33 2.09 5.69
N TRP A 40 -10.22 1.93 4.71
CA TRP A 40 -9.85 2.02 3.29
C TRP A 40 -9.32 3.42 2.93
N GLY A 41 -10.06 4.47 3.31
CA GLY A 41 -9.63 5.85 3.13
C GLY A 41 -8.32 6.18 3.84
N GLY A 42 -8.11 5.69 5.06
CA GLY A 42 -6.84 5.84 5.79
C GLY A 42 -5.65 5.18 5.08
N GLY A 43 -5.87 4.01 4.47
CA GLY A 43 -4.87 3.38 3.60
C GLY A 43 -4.54 4.23 2.37
N LEU A 44 -5.57 4.76 1.70
CA LEU A 44 -5.37 5.69 0.58
C LEU A 44 -4.64 6.95 1.00
N PHE A 45 -4.91 7.47 2.20
CA PHE A 45 -4.35 8.72 2.70
C PHE A 45 -2.84 8.61 2.89
N VAL A 46 -2.38 7.53 3.51
CA VAL A 46 -0.93 7.32 3.72
C VAL A 46 -0.20 7.13 2.39
N PHE A 47 -0.78 6.37 1.44
CA PHE A 47 -0.16 6.18 0.13
C PHE A 47 -0.24 7.41 -0.77
N TYR A 48 -1.29 8.24 -0.66
CA TYR A 48 -1.37 9.51 -1.38
C TYR A 48 -0.13 10.37 -1.11
N HIS A 49 0.22 10.56 0.15
CA HIS A 49 1.35 11.41 0.51
C HIS A 49 2.68 10.86 -0.04
N ILE A 50 2.85 9.54 -0.05
CA ILE A 50 4.05 8.89 -0.58
C ILE A 50 4.11 9.02 -2.12
N PHE A 51 3.03 8.68 -2.83
CA PHE A 51 2.98 8.80 -4.29
C PHE A 51 3.10 10.26 -4.74
N ALA A 52 2.41 11.19 -4.07
CA ALA A 52 2.51 12.61 -4.37
C ALA A 52 3.93 13.13 -4.17
N TYR A 53 4.62 12.70 -3.09
CA TYR A 53 6.02 13.05 -2.87
C TYR A 53 6.90 12.60 -4.03
N LEU A 54 6.78 11.32 -4.44
CA LEU A 54 7.60 10.74 -5.50
C LEU A 54 7.33 11.38 -6.87
N GLU A 55 6.05 11.67 -7.18
CA GLU A 55 5.67 12.36 -8.41
C GLU A 55 6.20 13.81 -8.42
N ASP A 56 6.13 14.53 -7.29
CA ASP A 56 6.69 15.88 -7.22
C ASP A 56 8.23 15.87 -7.22
N ALA A 57 8.86 14.85 -6.61
CA ALA A 57 10.32 14.68 -6.60
C ALA A 57 10.86 14.40 -8.01
N LYS A 58 10.13 13.60 -8.81
CA LYS A 58 10.44 13.39 -10.22
C LYS A 58 10.54 14.72 -10.98
N GLU A 59 9.57 15.62 -10.80
CA GLU A 59 9.57 16.93 -11.46
C GLU A 59 10.71 17.83 -10.95
N ARG A 60 10.99 17.83 -9.65
CA ARG A 60 12.09 18.61 -9.06
C ARG A 60 13.46 18.14 -9.53
N LEU A 61 13.70 16.83 -9.51
CA LEU A 61 14.99 16.23 -9.85
C LEU A 61 15.23 16.20 -11.36
N ASN A 62 14.17 15.96 -12.15
CA ASN A 62 14.21 15.85 -13.60
C ASN A 62 15.35 14.96 -14.14
N MET A 63 15.66 13.88 -13.43
CA MET A 63 16.72 12.95 -13.80
C MET A 63 16.27 12.03 -14.95
N PRO A 64 17.09 11.82 -15.99
CA PRO A 64 16.73 10.96 -17.12
C PRO A 64 16.29 9.54 -16.71
N GLU A 65 17.00 8.92 -15.75
CA GLU A 65 16.70 7.58 -15.24
C GLU A 65 15.36 7.55 -14.50
N PHE A 66 15.09 8.56 -13.67
CA PHE A 66 13.83 8.66 -12.92
C PHE A 66 12.66 8.82 -13.89
N ASN A 67 12.79 9.72 -14.88
CA ASN A 67 11.78 9.94 -15.91
C ASN A 67 11.49 8.66 -16.73
N LYS A 68 12.49 7.82 -17.00
CA LYS A 68 12.31 6.53 -17.71
C LYS A 68 11.38 5.56 -16.99
N LEU A 69 11.23 5.64 -15.67
CA LEU A 69 10.28 4.79 -14.94
C LEU A 69 8.82 5.18 -15.20
N PHE A 70 8.53 6.43 -15.55
CA PHE A 70 7.18 6.88 -15.86
C PHE A 70 6.83 6.57 -17.33
N VAL A 71 6.91 5.28 -17.68
CA VAL A 71 6.77 4.75 -19.05
C VAL A 71 5.42 5.07 -19.71
N HIS A 72 4.41 5.46 -18.92
CA HIS A 72 3.10 5.84 -19.41
C HIS A 72 2.43 6.83 -18.46
N GLU A 73 1.72 7.83 -18.97
CA GLU A 73 1.06 8.87 -18.17
C GLU A 73 -0.01 8.30 -17.21
N ILE A 74 -0.62 7.16 -17.58
CA ILE A 74 -1.53 6.41 -16.71
C ILE A 74 -0.89 5.96 -15.39
N LEU A 75 0.45 6.05 -15.24
CA LEU A 75 1.08 5.74 -13.97
C LEU A 75 0.85 6.87 -12.95
N TYR A 76 0.76 8.14 -13.33
CA TYR A 76 0.54 9.23 -12.36
C TYR A 76 -0.77 9.02 -11.60
N ARG A 77 -0.69 8.87 -10.28
CA ARG A 77 -1.82 8.55 -9.40
C ARG A 77 -2.20 9.69 -8.46
N LYS A 78 -1.41 10.76 -8.33
CA LYS A 78 -1.74 11.86 -7.40
C LYS A 78 -3.18 12.36 -7.51
N LYS A 79 -3.64 12.70 -8.71
CA LYS A 79 -5.04 13.14 -8.95
C LYS A 79 -6.07 12.06 -8.66
N ALA A 80 -5.75 10.79 -8.96
CA ALA A 80 -6.64 9.67 -8.71
C ALA A 80 -6.83 9.42 -7.20
N PHE A 81 -5.75 9.53 -6.43
CA PHE A 81 -5.80 9.50 -4.96
C PHE A 81 -6.64 10.64 -4.40
N GLU A 82 -6.50 11.87 -4.91
CA GLU A 82 -7.29 13.02 -4.42
C GLU A 82 -8.79 12.81 -4.60
N GLN A 83 -9.21 12.21 -5.71
CA GLN A 83 -10.61 11.87 -5.99
C GLN A 83 -11.11 10.79 -5.02
N ASP A 84 -10.37 9.71 -4.85
CA ASP A 84 -10.75 8.63 -3.93
C ASP A 84 -10.76 9.12 -2.47
N LEU A 85 -9.82 9.99 -2.08
CA LEU A 85 -9.79 10.57 -0.74
C LEU A 85 -10.97 11.50 -0.48
N GLN A 86 -11.34 12.32 -1.45
CA GLN A 86 -12.56 13.14 -1.34
C GLN A 86 -13.80 12.26 -1.19
N HIS A 87 -13.89 11.17 -1.94
CA HIS A 87 -15.00 10.22 -1.83
C HIS A 87 -15.06 9.52 -0.46
N TYR A 88 -13.93 9.01 0.06
CA TYR A 88 -13.92 8.20 1.28
C TYR A 88 -13.80 8.97 2.58
N LEU A 89 -13.12 10.12 2.57
CA LEU A 89 -12.80 10.90 3.78
C LEU A 89 -13.46 12.30 3.78
N GLY A 90 -14.16 12.67 2.70
CA GLY A 90 -14.86 13.94 2.56
C GLY A 90 -13.93 15.13 2.29
N ASP A 91 -14.49 16.33 2.10
CA ASP A 91 -13.76 17.51 1.63
C ASP A 91 -12.60 17.95 2.55
N ASN A 92 -12.68 17.62 3.84
CA ASN A 92 -11.68 17.98 4.85
C ASN A 92 -10.51 17.00 4.94
N TRP A 93 -10.41 16.02 4.04
CA TRP A 93 -9.35 14.99 4.10
C TRP A 93 -7.93 15.57 4.13
N ARG A 94 -7.72 16.73 3.49
CA ARG A 94 -6.41 17.42 3.48
C ARG A 94 -5.98 17.95 4.85
N SER A 95 -6.93 18.16 5.75
CA SER A 95 -6.69 18.66 7.11
C SER A 95 -6.41 17.53 8.11
N ILE A 96 -6.50 16.26 7.67
CA ILE A 96 -6.19 15.10 8.52
C ILE A 96 -4.69 15.15 8.87
N PRO A 97 -4.33 15.06 10.17
CA PRO A 97 -2.92 15.06 10.56
C PRO A 97 -2.23 13.79 10.07
N LYS A 98 -0.96 13.93 9.66
CA LYS A 98 -0.12 12.78 9.32
C LYS A 98 0.25 12.03 10.59
N SER A 99 0.25 10.71 10.53
CA SER A 99 0.78 9.91 11.65
C SER A 99 2.30 10.05 11.72
N LEU A 100 2.89 9.81 12.89
CA LEU A 100 4.35 9.79 13.04
C LEU A 100 5.01 8.80 12.07
N ALA A 101 4.36 7.66 11.79
CA ALA A 101 4.84 6.69 10.81
C ALA A 101 4.89 7.28 9.39
N LEU A 102 3.90 8.10 9.01
CA LEU A 102 3.88 8.78 7.72
C LEU A 102 4.93 9.89 7.65
N GLU A 103 5.08 10.67 8.71
CA GLU A 103 6.10 11.71 8.80
C GLU A 103 7.50 11.12 8.67
N ASN A 104 7.79 10.02 9.39
CA ASN A 104 9.06 9.30 9.27
C ASN A 104 9.28 8.76 7.84
N TYR A 105 8.21 8.33 7.15
CA TYR A 105 8.30 7.90 5.76
C TYR A 105 8.70 9.06 4.85
N LEU A 106 7.99 10.19 4.94
CA LEU A 106 8.28 11.36 4.11
C LEU A 106 9.66 11.94 4.42
N GLN A 107 10.08 11.94 5.68
CA GLN A 107 11.42 12.38 6.08
C GLN A 107 12.50 11.51 5.43
N HIS A 108 12.34 10.18 5.45
CA HIS A 108 13.28 9.28 4.77
C HIS A 108 13.35 9.54 3.27
N LEU A 109 12.21 9.75 2.60
CA LEU A 109 12.21 10.12 1.18
C LEU A 109 12.92 11.45 0.93
N GLN A 110 12.78 12.42 1.85
CA GLN A 110 13.47 13.70 1.77
C GLN A 110 14.98 13.57 1.97
N ASP A 111 15.40 12.70 2.88
CA ASP A 111 16.82 12.40 3.08
C ASP A 111 17.41 11.70 1.84
N LEU A 112 16.69 10.75 1.25
CA LEU A 112 17.10 10.13 -0.02
C LEU A 112 17.16 11.16 -1.16
N GLU A 113 16.17 12.04 -1.31
CA GLU A 113 16.18 13.08 -2.34
C GLU A 113 17.42 13.97 -2.24
N ARG A 114 17.83 14.30 -1.02
CA ARG A 114 18.99 15.15 -0.74
C ARG A 114 20.32 14.43 -0.94
N ASP A 115 20.44 13.23 -0.37
CA ASP A 115 21.74 12.56 -0.20
C ASP A 115 22.04 11.56 -1.34
N ASN A 116 21.02 10.86 -1.83
CA ASN A 116 21.16 9.91 -2.95
C ASN A 116 19.84 9.75 -3.74
N PRO A 117 19.48 10.73 -4.59
CA PRO A 117 18.17 10.78 -5.23
C PRO A 117 17.86 9.58 -6.14
N LYS A 118 18.88 8.85 -6.60
CA LYS A 118 18.69 7.62 -7.39
C LYS A 118 17.90 6.56 -6.59
N LEU A 119 18.02 6.53 -5.28
CA LEU A 119 17.37 5.54 -4.42
C LEU A 119 15.85 5.74 -4.31
N LEU A 120 15.32 6.92 -4.60
CA LEU A 120 13.87 7.14 -4.72
C LEU A 120 13.22 6.26 -5.80
N MET A 121 13.99 5.88 -6.83
CA MET A 121 13.51 4.97 -7.87
C MET A 121 13.16 3.58 -7.31
N ALA A 122 13.72 3.15 -6.17
CA ALA A 122 13.31 1.90 -5.52
C ALA A 122 11.86 1.98 -5.02
N TYR A 123 11.47 3.13 -4.48
CA TYR A 123 10.10 3.39 -4.02
C TYR A 123 9.12 3.43 -5.19
N VAL A 124 9.47 4.17 -6.25
CA VAL A 124 8.68 4.17 -7.50
C VAL A 124 8.53 2.75 -8.04
N TYR A 125 9.63 1.99 -8.12
CA TYR A 125 9.60 0.64 -8.66
C TYR A 125 8.66 -0.30 -7.90
N HIS A 126 8.82 -0.40 -6.57
CA HIS A 126 8.03 -1.36 -5.78
C HIS A 126 6.59 -0.91 -5.55
N LEU A 127 6.34 0.38 -5.33
CA LEU A 127 4.98 0.88 -5.09
C LEU A 127 4.09 0.76 -6.34
N TYR A 128 4.61 1.16 -7.51
CA TYR A 128 3.83 1.09 -8.74
C TYR A 128 3.64 -0.36 -9.21
N LEU A 129 4.65 -1.24 -9.11
CA LEU A 129 4.42 -2.67 -9.36
C LEU A 129 3.44 -3.29 -8.38
N GLY A 130 3.49 -2.88 -7.11
CA GLY A 130 2.52 -3.26 -6.08
C GLY A 130 1.10 -2.84 -6.47
N LEU A 131 0.92 -1.60 -6.93
CA LEU A 131 -0.37 -1.09 -7.42
C LEU A 131 -0.88 -1.88 -8.63
N LEU A 132 -0.02 -2.11 -9.63
CA LEU A 132 -0.33 -2.86 -10.85
C LEU A 132 -0.55 -4.37 -10.62
N SER A 133 -0.28 -4.86 -9.40
CA SER A 133 -0.41 -6.27 -9.04
C SER A 133 -1.39 -6.44 -7.86
N GLY A 134 -0.90 -6.26 -6.63
CA GLY A 134 -1.70 -6.41 -5.42
C GLY A 134 -2.86 -5.42 -5.36
N GLY A 135 -2.65 -4.16 -5.75
CA GLY A 135 -3.70 -3.13 -5.78
C GLY A 135 -4.89 -3.52 -6.67
N GLN A 136 -4.61 -4.05 -7.87
CA GLN A 136 -5.64 -4.55 -8.79
C GLN A 136 -6.41 -5.76 -8.21
N ILE A 137 -5.71 -6.67 -7.55
CA ILE A 137 -6.33 -7.83 -6.89
C ILE A 137 -7.24 -7.37 -5.74
N LEU A 138 -6.78 -6.43 -4.92
CA LEU A 138 -7.56 -5.89 -3.80
C LEU A 138 -8.79 -5.14 -4.30
N SER A 139 -8.66 -4.30 -5.33
CA SER A 139 -9.78 -3.60 -5.97
C SER A 139 -10.83 -4.58 -6.49
N LYS A 140 -10.41 -5.62 -7.22
CA LYS A 140 -11.32 -6.69 -7.69
C LYS A 140 -12.01 -7.41 -6.53
N LYS A 141 -11.27 -7.79 -5.48
CA LYS A 141 -11.84 -8.42 -4.29
C LYS A 141 -12.84 -7.49 -3.60
N ARG A 142 -12.54 -6.20 -3.50
CA ARG A 142 -13.38 -5.20 -2.83
C ARG A 142 -14.72 -5.04 -3.54
N ARG A 143 -14.72 -4.97 -4.88
CA ARG A 143 -15.95 -4.97 -5.68
C ARG A 143 -16.80 -6.22 -5.45
N VAL A 144 -16.18 -7.39 -5.34
CA VAL A 144 -16.92 -8.66 -5.16
C VAL A 144 -17.44 -8.85 -3.73
N PHE A 145 -16.67 -8.46 -2.71
CA PHE A 145 -16.94 -8.81 -1.31
C PHE A 145 -17.40 -7.62 -0.44
N GLY A 146 -17.22 -6.38 -0.90
CA GLY A 146 -17.52 -5.16 -0.15
C GLY A 146 -18.96 -4.67 -0.26
N GLU A 147 -19.73 -5.14 -1.25
CA GLU A 147 -21.07 -4.63 -1.58
C GLU A 147 -22.20 -5.08 -0.64
N LYS A 148 -21.89 -5.63 0.55
CA LYS A 148 -22.88 -6.43 1.25
C LYS A 148 -23.96 -5.69 2.04
N ASN A 149 -24.05 -4.35 2.13
CA ASN A 149 -25.15 -3.75 2.91
C ASN A 149 -25.73 -2.36 2.55
N GLU A 150 -25.13 -1.49 1.73
CA GLU A 150 -25.72 -0.14 1.51
C GLU A 150 -25.50 0.36 0.09
N GLN A 151 -26.50 0.18 -0.78
CA GLN A 151 -26.54 0.53 -2.21
C GLN A 151 -25.40 -0.08 -3.05
N PRO A 152 -25.62 -0.42 -4.33
CA PRO A 152 -24.49 -0.73 -5.20
C PRO A 152 -23.63 0.53 -5.25
N ASN A 153 -22.45 0.50 -4.63
CA ASN A 153 -21.55 1.64 -4.64
C ASN A 153 -21.07 1.80 -6.09
N THR A 154 -21.73 2.70 -6.83
CA THR A 154 -21.45 3.00 -8.24
C THR A 154 -20.09 3.67 -8.42
N TYR A 155 -19.43 4.02 -7.32
CA TYR A 155 -18.12 4.62 -7.33
C TYR A 155 -17.04 3.63 -7.77
N VAL A 156 -16.27 4.02 -8.79
CA VAL A 156 -15.09 3.28 -9.27
C VAL A 156 -13.85 3.92 -8.68
N ASP A 157 -13.11 3.15 -7.87
CA ASP A 157 -11.84 3.56 -7.24
C ASP A 157 -10.82 3.99 -8.31
N LYS A 158 -10.57 5.30 -8.38
CA LYS A 158 -9.79 5.96 -9.42
C LYS A 158 -8.32 5.58 -9.36
N VAL A 159 -7.77 5.34 -8.17
CA VAL A 159 -6.38 4.91 -7.99
C VAL A 159 -6.10 3.60 -8.74
N THR A 160 -7.08 2.68 -8.74
CA THR A 160 -6.97 1.37 -9.38
C THR A 160 -7.64 1.29 -10.75
N ASP A 161 -8.30 2.36 -11.20
CA ASP A 161 -8.93 2.42 -12.52
C ASP A 161 -7.86 2.55 -13.61
N LEU A 162 -7.54 1.41 -14.22
CA LEU A 162 -6.55 1.24 -15.28
C LEU A 162 -7.14 0.50 -16.48
N ALA A 163 -8.46 0.56 -16.67
CA ALA A 163 -9.15 -0.21 -17.71
C ALA A 163 -8.71 0.15 -19.14
N ALA A 164 -8.16 1.35 -19.34
CA ALA A 164 -7.69 1.83 -20.64
C ALA A 164 -6.35 1.23 -21.09
N VAL A 165 -5.67 0.43 -20.27
CA VAL A 165 -4.33 -0.10 -20.57
C VAL A 165 -4.19 -1.60 -20.28
N ASP A 166 -3.31 -2.26 -21.04
CA ASP A 166 -2.86 -3.61 -20.70
C ASP A 166 -1.86 -3.55 -19.55
N ILE A 167 -2.35 -3.93 -18.36
CA ILE A 167 -1.57 -3.94 -17.11
C ILE A 167 -0.36 -4.88 -17.21
N ASN A 168 -0.44 -5.99 -17.94
CA ASN A 168 0.71 -6.90 -18.09
C ASN A 168 1.79 -6.29 -18.97
N LYS A 169 1.39 -5.67 -20.09
CA LYS A 169 2.30 -4.91 -20.94
C LYS A 169 2.98 -3.79 -20.14
N LEU A 170 2.21 -3.01 -19.39
CA LEU A 170 2.72 -1.91 -18.58
C LEU A 170 3.73 -2.38 -17.51
N LYS A 171 3.44 -3.49 -16.81
CA LYS A 171 4.40 -4.09 -15.86
C LYS A 171 5.68 -4.57 -16.54
N ASN A 172 5.61 -5.07 -17.76
CA ASN A 172 6.79 -5.53 -18.50
C ASN A 172 7.66 -4.34 -18.95
N GLU A 173 7.04 -3.30 -19.51
CA GLU A 173 7.72 -2.05 -19.88
C GLU A 173 8.40 -1.42 -18.67
N PHE A 174 7.72 -1.39 -17.53
CA PHE A 174 8.26 -0.84 -16.29
C PHE A 174 9.44 -1.65 -15.74
N ARG A 175 9.41 -2.98 -15.82
CA ARG A 175 10.57 -3.83 -15.47
C ARG A 175 11.73 -3.66 -16.45
N GLU A 176 11.44 -3.53 -17.74
CA GLU A 176 12.44 -3.30 -18.77
C GLU A 176 13.15 -1.97 -18.56
N ALA A 177 12.41 -0.89 -18.29
CA ALA A 177 12.98 0.41 -17.94
C ALA A 177 13.95 0.30 -16.75
N MET A 178 13.56 -0.42 -15.69
CA MET A 178 14.43 -0.62 -14.52
C MET A 178 15.65 -1.48 -14.82
N ASN A 179 15.53 -2.52 -15.66
CA ASN A 179 16.69 -3.30 -16.11
C ASN A 179 17.67 -2.43 -16.91
N GLN A 180 17.16 -1.54 -17.77
CA GLN A 180 17.99 -0.61 -18.54
C GLN A 180 18.70 0.41 -17.65
N ILE A 181 18.00 1.02 -16.69
CA ILE A 181 18.60 1.91 -15.69
C ILE A 181 19.72 1.20 -14.93
N ALA A 182 19.51 -0.05 -14.54
CA ALA A 182 20.52 -0.80 -13.80
C ALA A 182 21.82 -1.03 -14.59
N THR A 183 21.80 -0.98 -15.92
CA THR A 183 23.01 -1.09 -16.75
C THR A 183 23.96 0.09 -16.60
N THR A 184 23.48 1.24 -16.14
CA THR A 184 24.29 2.43 -15.89
C THR A 184 24.79 2.52 -14.45
N MET A 185 24.41 1.56 -13.60
CA MET A 185 24.79 1.52 -12.19
C MET A 185 26.01 0.63 -11.97
N SER A 186 26.90 1.06 -11.06
CA SER A 186 27.97 0.20 -10.56
C SER A 186 27.42 -0.98 -9.76
N SER A 187 28.23 -2.02 -9.54
CA SER A 187 27.86 -3.15 -8.68
C SER A 187 27.52 -2.72 -7.25
N GLU A 188 28.20 -1.69 -6.74
CA GLU A 188 27.95 -1.11 -5.42
C GLU A 188 26.61 -0.37 -5.39
N GLU A 189 26.35 0.50 -6.38
CA GLU A 189 25.06 1.19 -6.50
C GLU A 189 23.90 0.20 -6.61
N GLN A 190 24.07 -0.89 -7.36
CA GLN A 190 23.07 -1.96 -7.46
C GLN A 190 22.84 -2.68 -6.12
N ALA A 191 23.89 -2.87 -5.32
CA ALA A 191 23.78 -3.48 -4.00
C ALA A 191 23.01 -2.55 -3.04
N THR A 192 23.38 -1.26 -2.98
CA THR A 192 22.67 -0.25 -2.18
C THR A 192 21.20 -0.13 -2.60
N PHE A 193 20.90 -0.18 -3.90
CA PHE A 193 19.52 -0.13 -4.39
C PHE A 193 18.70 -1.36 -3.99
N ILE A 194 19.32 -2.55 -3.93
CA ILE A 194 18.67 -3.78 -3.44
C ILE A 194 18.44 -3.70 -1.93
N GLU A 195 19.35 -3.09 -1.17
CA GLU A 195 19.16 -2.83 0.25
C GLU A 195 17.99 -1.86 0.47
N GLU A 196 17.98 -0.74 -0.26
CA GLU A 196 16.88 0.23 -0.20
C GLU A 196 15.55 -0.41 -0.64
N SER A 197 15.58 -1.31 -1.63
CA SER A 197 14.42 -2.09 -2.03
C SER A 197 13.81 -2.90 -0.89
N ASN A 198 14.62 -3.41 0.05
CA ASN A 198 14.09 -4.06 1.26
C ASN A 198 13.53 -3.02 2.24
N GLN A 199 14.19 -1.88 2.37
CA GLN A 199 13.74 -0.77 3.20
C GLN A 199 12.36 -0.27 2.78
N VAL A 200 12.08 -0.18 1.46
CA VAL A 200 10.74 0.14 0.94
C VAL A 200 9.67 -0.75 1.57
N PHE A 201 9.88 -2.07 1.61
CA PHE A 201 8.90 -2.98 2.20
C PHE A 201 8.82 -2.85 3.72
N ILE A 202 9.93 -2.61 4.43
CA ILE A 202 9.91 -2.35 5.87
C ILE A 202 9.05 -1.13 6.18
N MET A 203 9.28 -0.02 5.47
CA MET A 203 8.54 1.22 5.66
C MET A 203 7.07 1.07 5.27
N ASN A 204 6.79 0.37 4.18
CA ASN A 204 5.42 0.03 3.76
C ASN A 204 4.69 -0.80 4.83
N ASN A 205 5.38 -1.75 5.47
CA ASN A 205 4.80 -2.53 6.56
C ASN A 205 4.51 -1.68 7.79
N LEU A 206 5.42 -0.80 8.17
CA LEU A 206 5.23 0.12 9.30
C LEU A 206 4.03 1.04 9.06
N ILE A 207 3.94 1.65 7.87
CA ILE A 207 2.85 2.59 7.57
C ILE A 207 1.50 1.88 7.45
N VAL A 208 1.44 0.72 6.78
CA VAL A 208 0.21 -0.08 6.69
C VAL A 208 -0.24 -0.52 8.09
N ASN A 209 0.69 -0.91 8.96
CA ASN A 209 0.35 -1.27 10.32
C ASN A 209 -0.22 -0.08 11.12
N SER A 210 0.29 1.13 10.88
CA SER A 210 -0.15 2.37 11.54
C SER A 210 -1.56 2.83 11.18
N VAL A 211 -2.11 2.40 10.04
CA VAL A 211 -3.49 2.77 9.65
C VAL A 211 -4.47 2.24 10.68
N GLU A 212 -5.25 3.14 11.28
CA GLU A 212 -6.21 2.82 12.34
C GLU A 212 -7.27 1.80 11.86
N GLY A 213 -7.81 1.02 12.81
CA GLY A 213 -8.79 -0.06 12.52
C GLY A 213 -8.56 -1.35 13.32
N GLN A 214 -7.33 -1.60 13.80
CA GLN A 214 -7.03 -2.74 14.68
C GLN A 214 -7.70 -2.60 16.06
N ASN A 215 -7.67 -1.40 16.65
CA ASN A 215 -8.21 -1.16 17.99
C ASN A 215 -9.73 -1.38 18.04
N LYS A 216 -10.51 -0.91 17.05
CA LYS A 216 -11.96 -1.13 17.00
C LYS A 216 -12.34 -2.61 16.86
N VAL A 217 -11.61 -3.38 16.05
CA VAL A 217 -11.87 -4.82 15.86
C VAL A 217 -11.48 -5.63 17.09
N LEU A 218 -10.33 -5.35 17.71
CA LEU A 218 -9.90 -6.00 18.95
C LEU A 218 -10.88 -5.70 20.09
N TYR A 219 -11.32 -4.44 20.23
CA TYR A 219 -12.34 -4.04 21.20
C TYR A 219 -13.67 -4.76 20.94
N GLY A 220 -14.12 -4.82 19.68
CA GLY A 220 -15.34 -5.54 19.31
C GLY A 220 -15.26 -7.05 19.57
N LEU A 221 -14.09 -7.67 19.38
CA LEU A 221 -13.86 -9.09 19.69
C LEU A 221 -13.88 -9.34 21.20
N LEU A 222 -13.24 -8.46 21.98
CA LEU A 222 -13.24 -8.50 23.45
C LEU A 222 -14.65 -8.31 24.00
N CYS A 223 -15.41 -7.32 23.53
CA CYS A 223 -16.80 -7.11 23.94
C CYS A 223 -17.69 -8.33 23.63
N LYS A 224 -17.53 -8.96 22.46
CA LYS A 224 -18.29 -10.17 22.11
C LYS A 224 -17.89 -11.37 22.97
N ALA A 225 -16.61 -11.56 23.24
CA ALA A 225 -16.12 -12.61 24.13
C ALA A 225 -16.66 -12.42 25.56
N SER A 226 -16.64 -11.19 26.08
CA SER A 226 -17.23 -10.85 27.38
C SER A 226 -18.74 -11.13 27.40
N ALA A 227 -19.49 -10.76 26.36
CA ALA A 227 -20.93 -11.05 26.27
C ALA A 227 -21.23 -12.55 26.31
N VAL A 228 -20.46 -13.38 25.61
CA VAL A 228 -20.59 -14.85 25.65
C VAL A 228 -20.31 -15.38 27.05
N VAL A 229 -19.25 -14.91 27.70
CA VAL A 229 -18.92 -15.30 29.09
C VAL A 229 -20.05 -14.92 30.05
N PHE A 230 -20.61 -13.72 29.93
CA PHE A 230 -21.74 -13.27 30.75
C PHE A 230 -23.00 -14.13 30.55
N VAL A 231 -23.34 -14.48 29.31
CA VAL A 231 -24.49 -15.35 29.00
C VAL A 231 -24.29 -16.74 29.61
N VAL A 232 -23.11 -17.34 29.43
CA VAL A 232 -22.78 -18.66 30.00
C VAL A 232 -22.83 -18.63 31.53
N ALA A 233 -22.24 -17.62 32.15
CA ALA A 233 -22.28 -17.46 33.62
C ALA A 233 -23.70 -17.29 34.16
N SER A 234 -24.54 -16.51 33.46
CA SER A 234 -25.94 -16.29 33.84
C SER A 234 -26.78 -17.57 33.74
N LEU A 235 -26.58 -18.36 32.68
CA LEU A 235 -27.23 -19.66 32.51
C LEU A 235 -26.81 -20.67 33.59
N LEU A 236 -25.51 -20.71 33.94
CA LEU A 236 -25.01 -21.56 35.02
C LEU A 236 -25.55 -21.15 36.40
N PHE A 237 -25.68 -19.85 36.65
CA PHE A 237 -26.26 -19.32 37.88
C PHE A 237 -27.76 -19.67 38.00
N ALA A 238 -28.53 -19.44 36.93
CA ALA A 238 -29.95 -19.79 36.88
C ALA A 238 -30.17 -21.31 37.06
N TYR A 239 -29.32 -22.13 36.44
CA TYR A 239 -29.35 -23.59 36.62
C TYR A 239 -29.09 -24.02 38.07
N LYS A 240 -28.13 -23.40 38.76
CA LYS A 240 -27.86 -23.66 40.18
C LYS A 240 -29.04 -23.29 41.08
N LEU A 241 -29.69 -22.15 40.83
CA LEU A 241 -30.85 -21.71 41.59
C LEU A 241 -32.07 -22.62 41.43
N HIS A 242 -32.25 -23.23 40.26
CA HIS A 242 -33.38 -24.13 40.01
C HIS A 242 -33.15 -25.55 40.58
N ARG A 243 -31.90 -25.95 40.82
CA ARG A 243 -31.55 -27.28 41.37
C ARG A 243 -31.25 -27.29 42.88
N GLY A 244 -31.25 -26.13 43.53
CA GLY A 244 -30.97 -25.96 44.96
C GLY A 244 -32.22 -25.83 45.81
#